data_AF-A0A8B8AUC1-F1
#
_entry.id   AF-A0A8B8AUC1-F1
#
_cell.length_a   1.000
_cell.length_b   1.000
_cell.length_c   1.000
_cell.angle_alpha   90.00
_cell.angle_beta   90.00
_cell.angle_gamma   90.00
#
_symmetry.space_group_name_H-M   'P 1'
#
loop_
_entity.id
_entity.type
_entity.pdbx_description
1 polymer ?
#
loop_
_entity_poly.entity_id
_entity_poly.type
_entity_poly.pdbx_seq_one_letter_code
_entity_poly.pdbx_strand_id
1 'polypeptide(L)'
;MENFLHLRILFFIRVFGLAYMEIDFPNCTIIRENEGIHINCSYHDLDVFPDFCGNYSNGFSLSLGNFSSYEILELDLSNNRINNTRNNHFHCLRNLQILNLENNEIDLNSWNYYKGLFSPLVSLLHLNLKNNSNSGYINDTVFAELHNLQELLIDVPPQAEFGKGFSDLKQLRKLDVSGVTGTCVLRRLEERTFENLHQIRFLNLSACNIKHIEEESFSMMHNLTYLSLSFNKEMGFEGLQNVTYGLQFTNIEYLHVENIRCLVGPETELCRHHLAPLSNTSLKELNLAGNRLNWMEKGVLKNLPKSLENMSLANNRLSMGYYSFEYHYFKS
;
A
#
# COMPACT_ATOMS: atom_id res chain seq x y z
N MET A 1 6.55 -28.01 0.01
CA MET A 1 6.63 -27.49 -1.37
C MET A 1 5.77 -26.23 -1.41
N GLU A 2 6.06 -25.20 -0.61
CA GLU A 2 7.20 -24.27 -0.68
C GLU A 2 7.36 -23.61 -2.05
N ASN A 3 6.66 -22.49 -2.23
CA ASN A 3 7.10 -21.25 -2.89
C ASN A 3 5.88 -20.35 -3.15
N PHE A 4 5.51 -19.50 -2.19
CA PHE A 4 4.72 -18.27 -2.40
C PHE A 4 4.57 -17.55 -1.05
N LEU A 5 5.67 -17.01 -0.53
CA LEU A 5 5.66 -16.11 0.63
C LEU A 5 7.05 -15.47 0.79
N HIS A 6 7.27 -14.36 0.08
CA HIS A 6 8.08 -13.23 0.53
C HIS A 6 8.19 -12.18 -0.60
N LEU A 7 7.20 -11.30 -0.72
CA LEU A 7 7.51 -9.94 -1.17
C LEU A 7 7.98 -9.20 0.09
N ARG A 8 9.26 -9.39 0.43
CA ARG A 8 9.91 -8.64 1.50
C ARG A 8 9.89 -7.16 1.11
N ILE A 9 9.24 -6.35 1.92
CA ILE A 9 9.67 -4.97 2.14
C ILE A 9 11.14 -5.09 2.55
N LEU A 10 12.05 -4.54 1.74
CA LEU A 10 13.49 -4.58 1.96
C LEU A 10 13.83 -3.79 3.24
N PHE A 11 13.77 -4.45 4.38
CA PHE A 11 14.55 -4.08 5.56
C PHE A 11 15.79 -4.99 5.61
N PHE A 12 16.94 -4.33 5.64
CA PHE A 12 18.32 -4.81 5.57
C PHE A 12 18.60 -6.10 6.36
N ILE A 13 19.07 -7.14 5.67
CA ILE A 13 20.28 -7.90 6.04
C ILE A 13 20.93 -8.40 4.72
N ARG A 14 21.99 -7.75 4.25
CA ARG A 14 22.89 -8.31 3.22
C ARG A 14 24.24 -8.66 3.86
N VAL A 15 24.42 -9.93 4.18
CA VAL A 15 25.73 -10.53 4.44
C VAL A 15 26.30 -10.96 3.09
N PHE A 16 27.34 -10.27 2.59
CA PHE A 16 28.53 -10.83 1.90
C PHE A 16 29.40 -9.69 1.33
N GLY A 17 30.60 -9.52 1.93
CA GLY A 17 31.85 -9.09 1.28
C GLY A 17 31.81 -7.95 0.25
N LEU A 18 31.45 -6.74 0.66
CA LEU A 18 31.88 -5.50 0.00
C LEU A 18 32.45 -4.58 1.07
N ALA A 19 33.45 -3.76 0.76
CA ALA A 19 34.05 -2.86 1.74
C ALA A 19 32.98 -1.87 2.25
N TYR A 20 32.39 -2.17 3.41
CA TYR A 20 31.41 -1.32 4.07
C TYR A 20 32.15 -0.39 5.03
N MET A 21 31.81 0.90 4.98
CA MET A 21 32.09 1.81 6.08
C MET A 21 30.76 2.13 6.74
N GLU A 22 30.60 1.68 7.97
CA GLU A 22 29.52 2.07 8.86
C GLU A 22 30.07 3.15 9.80
N ILE A 23 29.40 4.30 9.82
CA ILE A 23 29.76 5.40 10.72
C ILE A 23 28.55 5.71 11.58
N ASP A 24 28.69 5.44 12.87
CA ASP A 24 27.71 5.81 13.88
C ASP A 24 27.89 7.27 14.25
N PHE A 25 26.86 8.06 13.97
CA PHE A 25 26.70 9.41 14.51
C PHE A 25 25.76 9.35 15.71
N PRO A 26 25.84 10.32 16.64
CA PRO A 26 24.77 10.49 17.60
C PRO A 26 23.46 10.67 16.82
N ASN A 27 22.59 9.66 16.91
CA ASN A 27 21.25 9.58 16.33
C ASN A 27 21.10 9.09 14.87
N CYS A 28 22.17 8.69 14.18
CA CYS A 28 22.03 8.09 12.84
C CYS A 28 23.20 7.15 12.50
N THR A 29 22.95 6.11 11.71
CA THR A 29 23.97 5.28 11.07
C THR A 29 24.05 5.61 9.57
N ILE A 30 25.28 5.70 9.06
CA ILE A 30 25.55 5.94 7.64
C ILE A 30 26.24 4.72 7.05
N ILE A 31 25.63 4.13 6.03
CA ILE A 31 26.16 2.99 5.29
C ILE A 31 26.47 3.44 3.86
N ARG A 32 27.72 3.25 3.44
CA ARG A 32 28.15 3.51 2.06
C ARG A 32 28.30 2.21 1.28
N GLU A 33 27.54 2.11 0.20
CA GLU A 33 27.63 1.02 -0.76
C GLU A 33 28.16 1.53 -2.12
N ASN A 34 28.39 0.62 -3.07
CA ASN A 34 28.85 1.00 -4.42
C ASN A 34 27.83 1.84 -5.19
N GLU A 35 26.54 1.70 -4.86
CA GLU A 35 25.44 2.37 -5.55
C GLU A 35 25.15 3.76 -4.97
N GLY A 36 25.41 3.97 -3.67
CA GLY A 36 25.23 5.26 -3.00
C GLY A 36 25.29 5.16 -1.48
N ILE A 37 24.77 6.19 -0.82
CA ILE A 37 24.74 6.32 0.64
C ILE A 37 23.32 6.07 1.16
N HIS A 38 23.24 5.26 2.20
CA HIS A 38 22.03 4.92 2.93
C HIS A 38 22.17 5.46 4.35
N ILE A 39 21.22 6.30 4.78
CA ILE A 39 21.23 6.91 6.10
C ILE A 39 20.03 6.38 6.89
N ASN A 40 20.29 5.80 8.06
CA ASN A 40 19.26 5.36 8.98
C ASN A 40 19.32 6.20 10.27
N CYS A 41 18.30 7.01 10.48
CA CYS A 41 18.09 7.86 11.65
C CYS A 41 16.83 7.43 12.42
N SER A 42 16.39 6.18 12.30
CA SER A 42 15.18 5.68 12.94
C SER A 42 15.35 5.39 14.43
N TYR A 43 14.25 5.48 15.22
CA TYR A 43 14.24 5.18 16.65
C TYR A 43 15.16 6.05 17.53
N HIS A 44 15.32 7.33 17.18
CA HIS A 44 16.21 8.26 17.87
C HIS A 44 15.50 9.46 18.51
N ASP A 45 14.17 9.40 18.65
CA ASP A 45 13.33 10.46 19.24
C ASP A 45 13.51 11.83 18.56
N LEU A 46 13.85 11.84 17.26
CA LEU A 46 14.07 13.08 16.51
C LEU A 46 12.75 13.86 16.37
N ASP A 47 12.72 15.12 16.80
CA ASP A 47 11.59 16.03 16.61
C ASP A 47 11.77 16.97 15.41
N VAL A 48 12.99 17.01 14.87
CA VAL A 48 13.41 17.82 13.72
C VAL A 48 14.18 16.98 12.71
N PHE A 49 14.06 17.32 11.42
CA PHE A 49 14.90 16.75 10.37
C PHE A 49 16.38 17.11 10.63
N PRO A 50 17.31 16.15 10.49
CA PRO A 50 18.74 16.43 10.48
C PRO A 50 19.12 17.39 9.34
N ASP A 51 20.19 18.17 9.53
CA ASP A 51 20.74 18.99 8.45
C ASP A 51 21.67 18.14 7.57
N PHE A 52 21.17 17.79 6.38
CA PHE A 52 21.90 17.06 5.34
C PHE A 52 22.62 17.98 4.34
N CYS A 53 22.35 19.29 4.38
CA CYS A 53 22.88 20.24 3.42
C CYS A 53 24.17 20.93 3.92
N GLY A 54 24.53 20.74 5.18
CA GLY A 54 25.71 21.35 5.81
C GLY A 54 25.55 22.85 6.08
N ASN A 55 24.31 23.35 6.10
CA ASN A 55 23.99 24.76 6.35
C ASN A 55 23.24 24.88 7.68
N TYR A 56 23.99 25.16 8.75
CA TYR A 56 23.62 25.27 10.19
C TYR A 56 22.43 26.17 10.54
N SER A 57 21.27 25.96 9.94
CA SER A 57 20.15 26.89 10.08
C SER A 57 19.04 26.38 10.96
N ASN A 58 18.69 25.08 10.97
CA ASN A 58 17.68 24.50 11.89
C ASN A 58 17.79 22.95 11.97
N GLY A 59 18.53 22.41 12.94
CA GLY A 59 18.67 20.96 13.16
C GLY A 59 20.03 20.61 13.75
N PHE A 60 20.25 19.34 14.14
CA PHE A 60 21.60 18.87 14.40
C PHE A 60 22.29 18.54 13.07
N SER A 61 23.54 18.97 12.92
CA SER A 61 24.31 18.69 11.72
C SER A 61 24.73 17.22 11.73
N LEU A 62 24.33 16.48 10.71
CA LEU A 62 25.07 15.29 10.32
C LEU A 62 26.32 15.81 9.61
N SER A 63 27.46 15.81 10.31
CA SER A 63 28.73 16.11 9.65
C SER A 63 29.03 14.97 8.69
N LEU A 64 28.55 15.11 7.45
CA LEU A 64 28.77 14.18 6.35
C LEU A 64 30.26 14.07 5.98
N GLY A 65 31.17 14.78 6.67
CA GLY A 65 32.60 14.72 6.42
C GLY A 65 32.92 15.10 4.97
N ASN A 66 33.42 14.12 4.21
CA ASN A 66 33.73 14.27 2.78
C ASN A 66 32.58 13.81 1.86
N PHE A 67 31.44 13.36 2.39
CA PHE A 67 30.32 12.86 1.59
C PHE A 67 29.44 14.00 1.08
N SER A 68 28.97 13.85 -0.16
CA SER A 68 28.05 14.77 -0.79
C SER A 68 26.60 14.35 -0.51
N SER A 69 25.71 15.31 -0.26
CA SER A 69 24.26 15.04 -0.13
C SER A 69 23.65 14.44 -1.41
N TYR A 70 24.33 14.61 -2.55
CA TYR A 70 23.95 14.02 -3.84
C TYR A 70 24.29 12.52 -3.94
N GLU A 71 25.09 11.97 -3.03
CA GLU A 71 25.35 10.52 -2.96
C GLU A 71 24.27 9.79 -2.16
N ILE A 72 23.39 10.51 -1.44
CA ILE A 72 22.34 9.91 -0.61
C ILE A 72 21.20 9.39 -1.49
N LEU A 73 20.95 8.09 -1.41
CA LEU A 73 19.89 7.39 -2.14
C LEU A 73 18.74 6.97 -1.23
N GLU A 74 19.02 6.66 0.03
CA GLU A 74 18.01 6.21 0.99
C GLU A 74 18.14 6.98 2.31
N LEU A 75 16.99 7.41 2.83
CA LEU A 75 16.88 8.10 4.10
C LEU A 75 15.73 7.50 4.90
N ASP A 76 16.08 6.83 6.00
CA ASP A 76 15.12 6.33 6.98
C ASP A 76 15.07 7.25 8.20
N LEU A 77 13.95 7.94 8.38
CA LEU A 77 13.63 8.80 9.51
C LEU A 77 12.44 8.23 10.31
N SER A 78 12.11 6.94 10.14
CA SER A 78 10.94 6.34 10.76
C SER A 78 11.05 6.22 12.28
N ASN A 79 9.93 6.06 12.96
CA ASN A 79 9.87 5.82 14.41
C ASN A 79 10.57 6.93 15.21
N ASN A 80 10.24 8.18 14.88
CA ASN A 80 10.72 9.38 15.53
C ASN A 80 9.52 10.24 15.96
N ARG A 81 9.74 11.51 16.31
CA ARG A 81 8.72 12.45 16.79
C ARG A 81 8.63 13.70 15.91
N ILE A 82 8.99 13.55 14.62
CA ILE A 82 8.98 14.67 13.69
C ILE A 82 7.54 15.11 13.49
N ASN A 83 7.24 16.37 13.81
CA ASN A 83 5.89 16.93 13.67
C ASN A 83 5.82 18.15 12.74
N ASN A 84 6.95 18.63 12.24
CA ASN A 84 7.07 19.80 11.41
C ASN A 84 7.90 19.49 10.17
N THR A 85 7.30 19.60 8.98
CA THR A 85 7.99 19.29 7.72
C THR A 85 8.81 20.44 7.15
N ARG A 86 8.79 21.64 7.76
CA ARG A 86 9.37 22.84 7.12
C ARG A 86 10.89 22.94 7.18
N ASN A 87 11.53 22.15 8.04
CA ASN A 87 12.98 22.05 8.14
C ASN A 87 13.55 20.82 7.42
N ASN A 88 12.84 20.28 6.41
CA ASN A 88 13.18 19.02 5.76
C ASN A 88 14.54 18.95 5.02
N HIS A 89 15.12 20.09 4.65
CA HIS A 89 16.37 20.15 3.86
C HIS A 89 16.35 19.32 2.54
N PHE A 90 15.17 18.93 2.02
CA PHE A 90 15.02 18.07 0.84
C PHE A 90 15.63 18.67 -0.43
N HIS A 91 15.85 19.99 -0.48
CA HIS A 91 16.44 20.68 -1.63
C HIS A 91 17.87 20.22 -1.98
N CYS A 92 18.62 19.63 -1.05
CA CYS A 92 19.95 19.06 -1.33
C CYS A 92 19.94 17.53 -1.55
N LEU A 93 18.78 16.87 -1.41
CA LEU A 93 18.59 15.42 -1.54
C LEU A 93 18.01 15.03 -2.91
N ARG A 94 18.53 15.64 -3.99
CA ARG A 94 17.91 15.53 -5.33
C ARG A 94 17.98 14.11 -5.93
N ASN A 95 18.97 13.31 -5.49
CA ASN A 95 19.18 11.93 -5.93
C ASN A 95 18.51 10.89 -5.01
N LEU A 96 17.82 11.33 -3.95
CA LEU A 96 17.14 10.44 -3.01
C LEU A 96 16.07 9.64 -3.74
N GLN A 97 16.11 8.32 -3.58
CA GLN A 97 15.19 7.36 -4.19
C GLN A 97 14.18 6.83 -3.18
N ILE A 98 14.59 6.64 -1.93
CA ILE A 98 13.73 6.10 -0.86
C ILE A 98 13.72 7.07 0.32
N LEU A 99 12.52 7.48 0.73
CA LEU A 99 12.28 8.26 1.93
C LEU A 99 11.27 7.55 2.82
N ASN A 100 11.69 7.18 4.02
CA ASN A 100 10.82 6.60 5.04
C ASN A 100 10.60 7.58 6.19
N LEU A 101 9.35 8.02 6.37
CA LEU A 101 8.88 8.90 7.44
C LEU A 101 7.81 8.23 8.30
N GLU A 102 7.68 6.90 8.22
CA GLU A 102 6.70 6.13 8.98
C GLU A 102 6.81 6.36 10.49
N ASN A 103 5.69 6.28 11.23
CA ASN A 103 5.67 6.39 12.70
C ASN A 103 6.37 7.68 13.18
N ASN A 104 5.89 8.82 12.69
CA ASN A 104 6.24 10.14 13.18
C ASN A 104 4.94 10.86 13.62
N GLU A 105 5.00 12.17 13.87
CA GLU A 105 3.88 12.99 14.35
C GLU A 105 3.46 14.02 13.27
N ILE A 106 3.61 13.66 11.99
CA ILE A 106 3.38 14.58 10.87
C ILE A 106 1.88 14.64 10.51
N ASP A 107 1.17 15.58 11.12
CA ASP A 107 -0.26 15.76 10.84
C ASP A 107 -0.59 16.01 9.36
N LEU A 108 -1.65 15.36 8.85
CA LEU A 108 -2.19 15.52 7.48
C LEU A 108 -2.97 16.85 7.34
N ASN A 109 -2.27 17.97 7.51
CA ASN A 109 -2.83 19.32 7.43
C ASN A 109 -2.03 20.20 6.43
N SER A 110 -2.56 21.37 6.08
CA SER A 110 -1.89 22.29 5.14
C SER A 110 -0.56 22.86 5.63
N TRP A 111 -0.28 22.80 6.94
CA TRP A 111 0.99 23.27 7.49
C TRP A 111 2.12 22.31 7.14
N ASN A 112 1.89 21.01 7.36
CA ASN A 112 2.86 19.94 7.12
C ASN A 112 2.82 19.44 5.67
N TYR A 113 1.65 19.35 5.04
CA TYR A 113 1.47 18.88 3.66
C TYR A 113 1.21 20.06 2.72
N TYR A 114 2.17 20.98 2.66
CA TYR A 114 2.11 22.14 1.78
C TYR A 114 2.55 21.79 0.35
N LYS A 115 1.99 22.49 -0.65
CA LYS A 115 2.36 22.30 -2.05
C LYS A 115 3.86 22.53 -2.25
N GLY A 116 4.54 21.55 -2.84
CA GLY A 116 5.98 21.61 -3.11
C GLY A 116 6.87 21.10 -1.97
N LEU A 117 6.32 20.50 -0.91
CA LEU A 117 7.10 19.83 0.13
C LEU A 117 8.13 18.86 -0.49
N PHE A 118 7.66 17.96 -1.34
CA PHE A 118 8.51 16.91 -1.93
C PHE A 118 9.04 17.26 -3.33
N SER A 119 8.73 18.45 -3.88
CA SER A 119 9.16 18.82 -5.24
C SER A 119 10.68 18.81 -5.47
N PRO A 120 11.56 19.02 -4.46
CA PRO A 120 13.00 18.91 -4.70
C PRO A 120 13.50 17.46 -4.85
N LEU A 121 12.74 16.47 -4.39
CA LEU A 121 13.08 15.03 -4.43
C LEU A 121 12.77 14.44 -5.81
N VAL A 122 13.42 14.98 -6.84
CA VAL A 122 13.11 14.69 -8.25
C VAL A 122 13.37 13.23 -8.65
N SER A 123 14.24 12.52 -7.92
CA SER A 123 14.56 11.11 -8.15
C SER A 123 13.77 10.13 -7.26
N LEU A 124 12.81 10.62 -6.45
CA LEU A 124 12.13 9.78 -5.47
C LEU A 124 11.28 8.71 -6.15
N LEU A 125 11.47 7.47 -5.73
CA LEU A 125 10.80 6.27 -6.23
C LEU A 125 9.84 5.68 -5.18
N HIS A 126 10.22 5.72 -3.91
CA HIS A 126 9.44 5.15 -2.81
C HIS A 126 9.29 6.17 -1.68
N LEU A 127 8.05 6.40 -1.26
CA LEU A 127 7.71 7.30 -0.17
C LEU A 127 6.79 6.60 0.83
N ASN A 128 7.23 6.52 2.09
CA ASN A 128 6.44 5.98 3.19
C ASN A 128 6.12 7.08 4.22
N LEU A 129 4.83 7.34 4.39
CA LEU A 129 4.25 8.34 5.29
C LEU A 129 3.21 7.71 6.24
N LYS A 130 3.22 6.38 6.40
CA LYS A 130 2.28 5.65 7.26
C LYS A 130 2.43 6.02 8.73
N ASN A 131 1.34 5.85 9.49
CA ASN A 131 1.29 6.11 10.93
C ASN A 131 1.82 7.49 11.33
N ASN A 132 1.39 8.53 10.61
CA ASN A 132 1.75 9.91 10.94
C ASN A 132 0.59 10.69 11.54
N SER A 133 -0.64 10.40 11.10
CA SER A 133 -1.84 11.04 11.64
C SER A 133 -3.08 10.22 11.33
N ASN A 134 -4.04 10.23 12.25
CA ASN A 134 -5.34 9.58 12.09
C ASN A 134 -6.48 10.56 11.75
N SER A 135 -6.13 11.84 11.55
CA SER A 135 -7.06 12.92 11.27
C SER A 135 -6.52 13.82 10.16
N GLY A 136 -7.35 14.72 9.64
CA GLY A 136 -6.98 15.60 8.53
C GLY A 136 -7.51 15.13 7.18
N TYR A 137 -6.85 15.53 6.11
CA TYR A 137 -7.25 15.25 4.73
C TYR A 137 -6.03 15.02 3.85
N ILE A 138 -6.20 14.27 2.76
CA ILE A 138 -5.13 14.08 1.78
C ILE A 138 -5.09 15.33 0.89
N ASN A 139 -4.07 16.16 1.06
CA ASN A 139 -3.75 17.21 0.10
C ASN A 139 -2.91 16.62 -1.03
N ASP A 140 -3.57 15.99 -2.00
CA ASP A 140 -2.94 15.33 -3.16
C ASP A 140 -1.94 16.22 -3.93
N THR A 141 -2.11 17.54 -3.94
CA THR A 141 -1.18 18.49 -4.58
C THR A 141 0.22 18.49 -3.98
N VAL A 142 0.40 17.93 -2.77
CA VAL A 142 1.72 17.74 -2.13
C VAL A 142 2.61 16.77 -2.92
N PHE A 143 2.00 15.82 -3.64
CA PHE A 143 2.70 14.77 -4.38
C PHE A 143 2.84 15.08 -5.87
N ALA A 144 2.13 16.07 -6.40
CA ALA A 144 1.97 16.29 -7.85
C ALA A 144 3.29 16.43 -8.65
N GLU A 145 4.39 16.85 -8.00
CA GLU A 145 5.71 16.98 -8.65
C GLU A 145 6.58 15.73 -8.60
N LEU A 146 6.12 14.67 -7.93
CA LEU A 146 6.84 13.41 -7.79
C LEU A 146 6.62 12.50 -9.02
N HIS A 147 7.04 13.00 -10.19
CA HIS A 147 6.81 12.36 -11.50
C HIS A 147 7.40 10.95 -11.64
N ASN A 148 8.43 10.63 -10.85
CA ASN A 148 9.12 9.34 -10.85
C ASN A 148 8.64 8.36 -9.77
N LEU A 149 7.75 8.80 -8.87
CA LEU A 149 7.30 8.00 -7.75
C LEU A 149 6.60 6.74 -8.24
N GLN A 150 7.02 5.58 -7.73
CA GLN A 150 6.53 4.26 -8.12
C GLN A 150 5.69 3.63 -7.01
N GLU A 151 6.01 3.94 -5.75
CA GLU A 151 5.36 3.41 -4.57
C GLU A 151 5.06 4.50 -3.54
N LEU A 152 3.81 4.53 -3.08
CA LEU A 152 3.33 5.45 -2.07
C LEU A 152 2.59 4.67 -0.97
N LEU A 153 3.06 4.84 0.26
CA LEU A 153 2.46 4.31 1.48
C LEU A 153 1.93 5.49 2.30
N ILE A 154 0.61 5.63 2.42
CA ILE A 154 -0.02 6.76 3.12
C ILE A 154 -1.19 6.31 3.99
N ASP A 155 -1.45 7.06 5.06
CA ASP A 155 -2.67 6.95 5.86
C ASP A 155 -3.87 7.57 5.13
N VAL A 156 -5.07 7.10 5.47
CA VAL A 156 -6.33 7.56 4.87
C VAL A 156 -7.32 7.94 5.98
N PRO A 157 -7.44 9.24 6.33
CA PRO A 157 -8.42 9.71 7.29
C PRO A 157 -9.87 9.64 6.74
N PRO A 158 -10.90 9.77 7.60
CA PRO A 158 -12.32 9.58 7.24
C PRO A 158 -12.89 10.45 6.10
N GLN A 159 -12.25 11.58 5.79
CA GLN A 159 -12.67 12.54 4.76
C GLN A 159 -11.66 12.62 3.61
N ALA A 160 -10.76 11.65 3.51
CA ALA A 160 -9.77 11.62 2.46
C ALA A 160 -10.41 11.35 1.09
N GLU A 161 -9.92 12.08 0.09
CA GLU A 161 -10.30 11.90 -1.31
C GLU A 161 -9.03 11.72 -2.16
N PHE A 162 -9.10 10.83 -3.15
CA PHE A 162 -8.03 10.64 -4.14
C PHE A 162 -8.25 11.59 -5.32
N GLY A 163 -7.97 12.88 -5.09
CA GLY A 163 -8.21 13.95 -6.06
C GLY A 163 -7.24 13.95 -7.26
N LYS A 164 -7.32 15.03 -8.05
CA LYS A 164 -6.59 15.19 -9.31
C LYS A 164 -5.07 15.15 -9.19
N GLY A 165 -4.50 15.51 -8.06
CA GLY A 165 -3.04 15.45 -7.85
C GLY A 165 -2.47 14.04 -7.99
N PHE A 166 -3.28 13.00 -7.75
CA PHE A 166 -2.89 11.61 -8.02
C PHE A 166 -2.76 11.28 -9.51
N SER A 167 -3.45 12.01 -10.39
CA SER A 167 -3.34 11.81 -11.84
C SER A 167 -1.98 12.29 -12.41
N ASP A 168 -1.30 13.19 -11.71
CA ASP A 168 0.04 13.67 -12.08
C ASP A 168 1.13 12.64 -11.75
N LEU A 169 0.86 11.68 -10.86
CA LEU A 169 1.78 10.60 -10.46
C LEU A 169 1.87 9.48 -11.51
N LYS A 170 2.34 9.83 -12.71
CA LYS A 170 2.31 8.96 -13.92
C LYS A 170 3.05 7.63 -13.77
N GLN A 171 4.07 7.57 -12.93
CA GLN A 171 4.85 6.36 -12.68
C GLN A 171 4.37 5.56 -11.47
N LEU A 172 3.38 6.04 -10.72
CA LEU A 172 2.90 5.36 -9.53
C LEU A 172 2.24 4.03 -9.95
N ARG A 173 2.72 2.93 -9.38
CA ARG A 173 2.20 1.57 -9.64
C ARG A 173 1.67 0.94 -8.38
N LYS A 174 2.22 1.28 -7.22
CA LYS A 174 1.84 0.71 -5.94
C LYS A 174 1.33 1.79 -5.00
N LEU A 175 0.07 1.63 -4.57
CA LEU A 175 -0.54 2.44 -3.53
C LEU A 175 -0.95 1.52 -2.38
N ASP A 176 -0.31 1.68 -1.23
CA ASP A 176 -0.70 0.99 -0.01
C ASP A 176 -1.32 1.99 0.97
N VAL A 177 -2.63 1.87 1.13
CA VAL A 177 -3.43 2.64 2.06
C VAL A 177 -3.97 1.77 3.19
N SER A 178 -3.45 0.56 3.36
CA SER A 178 -4.00 -0.40 4.32
C SER A 178 -3.92 0.11 5.76
N GLY A 179 -4.96 -0.23 6.53
CA GLY A 179 -5.00 -0.06 7.98
C GLY A 179 -4.27 -1.16 8.76
N VAL A 180 -3.59 -2.08 8.05
CA VAL A 180 -2.75 -3.11 8.68
C VAL A 180 -1.40 -2.54 9.09
N THR A 181 -0.83 -1.71 8.22
CA THR A 181 0.47 -1.03 8.42
C THR A 181 0.30 0.45 8.76
N GLY A 182 -0.93 0.97 8.78
CA GLY A 182 -1.24 2.38 8.92
C GLY A 182 -2.59 2.64 9.55
N THR A 183 -3.13 3.85 9.32
CA THR A 183 -4.53 4.16 9.57
C THR A 183 -5.31 4.29 8.27
N CYS A 184 -6.50 3.69 8.21
CA CYS A 184 -7.35 3.78 7.03
C CYS A 184 -8.83 3.74 7.41
N VAL A 185 -9.57 4.78 7.02
CA VAL A 185 -11.00 4.89 7.27
C VAL A 185 -11.70 5.41 6.02
N LEU A 186 -12.05 4.51 5.09
CA LEU A 186 -12.79 4.90 3.88
C LEU A 186 -14.31 4.80 4.08
N ARG A 187 -14.78 3.76 4.79
CA ARG A 187 -16.21 3.41 5.02
C ARG A 187 -17.04 3.14 3.76
N ARG A 188 -16.89 3.92 2.69
CA ARG A 188 -17.65 3.84 1.45
C ARG A 188 -16.69 4.00 0.28
N LEU A 189 -16.90 3.20 -0.76
CA LEU A 189 -16.28 3.39 -2.07
C LEU A 189 -17.39 3.70 -3.07
N GLU A 190 -17.27 4.82 -3.76
CA GLU A 190 -18.16 5.29 -4.81
C GLU A 190 -17.52 5.03 -6.18
N GLU A 191 -18.29 5.14 -7.27
CA GLU A 191 -17.79 5.00 -8.65
C GLU A 191 -16.54 5.87 -8.90
N ARG A 192 -16.53 7.09 -8.37
CA ARG A 192 -15.46 8.07 -8.61
C ARG A 192 -14.32 8.04 -7.60
N THR A 193 -14.36 7.17 -6.58
CA THR A 193 -13.34 7.16 -5.51
C THR A 193 -11.92 6.97 -6.06
N PHE A 194 -11.75 6.20 -7.14
CA PHE A 194 -10.44 5.94 -7.76
C PHE A 194 -10.30 6.51 -9.18
N GLU A 195 -11.12 7.51 -9.55
CA GLU A 195 -11.11 8.09 -10.90
C GLU A 195 -9.75 8.71 -11.29
N ASN A 196 -8.91 9.12 -10.34
CA ASN A 196 -7.61 9.72 -10.62
C ASN A 196 -6.43 8.75 -10.44
N LEU A 197 -6.70 7.43 -10.32
CA LEU A 197 -5.72 6.40 -9.99
C LEU A 197 -5.59 5.31 -11.08
N HIS A 198 -5.92 5.63 -12.33
CA HIS A 198 -5.91 4.67 -13.46
C HIS A 198 -4.57 3.97 -13.70
N GLN A 199 -3.46 4.58 -13.28
CA GLN A 199 -2.10 4.06 -13.45
C GLN A 199 -1.69 2.96 -12.45
N ILE A 200 -2.46 2.79 -11.37
CA ILE A 200 -2.15 1.85 -10.29
C ILE A 200 -2.27 0.40 -10.77
N ARG A 201 -1.31 -0.43 -10.35
CA ARG A 201 -1.30 -1.89 -10.57
C ARG A 201 -1.52 -2.65 -9.27
N PHE A 202 -1.01 -2.14 -8.16
CA PHE A 202 -1.16 -2.72 -6.83
C PHE A 202 -1.89 -1.75 -5.92
N LEU A 203 -3.06 -2.16 -5.44
CA LEU A 203 -3.85 -1.40 -4.48
C LEU A 203 -4.15 -2.24 -3.24
N ASN A 204 -3.71 -1.76 -2.07
CA ASN A 204 -3.99 -2.40 -0.80
C ASN A 204 -4.93 -1.54 0.05
N LEU A 205 -6.18 -1.97 0.16
CA LEU A 205 -7.27 -1.38 0.95
C LEU A 205 -7.63 -2.25 2.16
N SER A 206 -6.68 -3.09 2.61
CA SER A 206 -6.94 -3.98 3.74
C SER A 206 -7.19 -3.19 5.02
N ALA A 207 -8.12 -3.65 5.86
CA ALA A 207 -8.44 -3.02 7.15
C ALA A 207 -8.80 -1.52 7.07
N CYS A 208 -9.47 -1.09 6.00
CA CYS A 208 -9.90 0.29 5.77
C CYS A 208 -11.31 0.63 6.31
N ASN A 209 -11.88 -0.28 7.10
CA ASN A 209 -13.23 -0.19 7.65
C ASN A 209 -14.31 0.06 6.57
N ILE A 210 -14.12 -0.50 5.38
CA ILE A 210 -15.05 -0.36 4.24
C ILE A 210 -16.30 -1.18 4.52
N LYS A 211 -17.47 -0.56 4.32
CA LYS A 211 -18.80 -1.13 4.57
C LYS A 211 -19.65 -1.19 3.32
N HIS A 212 -19.54 -0.17 2.46
CA HIS A 212 -20.29 -0.07 1.22
C HIS A 212 -19.34 0.15 0.05
N ILE A 213 -19.62 -0.51 -1.06
CA ILE A 213 -18.89 -0.39 -2.32
C ILE A 213 -19.94 -0.31 -3.41
N GLU A 214 -19.83 0.65 -4.33
CA GLU A 214 -20.69 0.71 -5.51
C GLU A 214 -20.18 -0.25 -6.60
N GLU A 215 -21.07 -0.72 -7.48
CA GLU A 215 -20.72 -1.73 -8.51
C GLU A 215 -19.54 -1.31 -9.40
N GLU A 216 -19.43 -0.01 -9.70
CA GLU A 216 -18.42 0.52 -10.61
C GLU A 216 -17.20 1.15 -9.92
N SER A 217 -17.04 1.02 -8.60
CA SER A 217 -15.94 1.65 -7.85
C SER A 217 -14.52 1.33 -8.39
N PHE A 218 -14.34 0.19 -9.06
CA PHE A 218 -13.04 -0.22 -9.63
C PHE A 218 -13.00 -0.21 -11.17
N SER A 219 -14.09 0.15 -11.85
CA SER A 219 -14.23 -0.03 -13.31
C SER A 219 -13.20 0.77 -14.12
N MET A 220 -12.77 1.92 -13.59
CA MET A 220 -11.80 2.81 -14.23
C MET A 220 -10.34 2.41 -13.98
N MET A 221 -10.07 1.41 -13.12
CA MET A 221 -8.71 1.00 -12.77
C MET A 221 -8.15 -0.04 -13.76
N HIS A 222 -8.08 0.32 -15.04
CA HIS A 222 -7.77 -0.62 -16.12
C HIS A 222 -6.41 -1.35 -15.97
N ASN A 223 -5.45 -0.75 -15.28
CA ASN A 223 -4.12 -1.35 -15.06
C ASN A 223 -4.01 -2.17 -13.77
N LEU A 224 -5.08 -2.27 -12.97
CA LEU A 224 -5.05 -2.95 -11.68
C LEU A 224 -4.82 -4.45 -11.87
N THR A 225 -3.76 -4.98 -11.24
CA THR A 225 -3.40 -6.41 -11.26
C THR A 225 -3.48 -7.05 -9.88
N TYR A 226 -3.31 -6.28 -8.81
CA TYR A 226 -3.41 -6.74 -7.43
C TYR A 226 -4.35 -5.84 -6.63
N LEU A 227 -5.36 -6.47 -6.00
CA LEU A 227 -6.28 -5.81 -5.08
C LEU A 227 -6.40 -6.62 -3.79
N SER A 228 -6.15 -5.98 -2.65
CA SER A 228 -6.57 -6.50 -1.35
C SER A 228 -7.61 -5.62 -0.70
N LEU A 229 -8.73 -6.23 -0.34
CA LEU A 229 -9.82 -5.68 0.48
C LEU A 229 -9.96 -6.47 1.80
N SER A 230 -8.93 -7.23 2.16
CA SER A 230 -8.95 -8.11 3.32
C SER A 230 -9.20 -7.33 4.62
N PHE A 231 -9.78 -7.99 5.61
CA PHE A 231 -10.08 -7.44 6.94
C PHE A 231 -11.08 -6.26 6.96
N ASN A 232 -11.84 -6.04 5.89
CA ASN A 232 -13.00 -5.15 5.89
C ASN A 232 -14.26 -5.90 6.33
N LYS A 233 -14.34 -6.20 7.63
CA LYS A 233 -15.29 -7.15 8.24
C LYS A 233 -16.78 -6.81 8.03
N GLU A 234 -17.10 -5.56 7.72
CA GLU A 234 -18.47 -5.10 7.49
C GLU A 234 -18.86 -5.03 6.01
N MET A 235 -17.91 -5.23 5.08
CA MET A 235 -18.16 -5.22 3.63
C MET A 235 -19.09 -6.36 3.19
N GLY A 236 -18.86 -7.57 3.71
CA GLY A 236 -19.66 -8.74 3.38
C GLY A 236 -19.66 -9.13 1.90
N PHE A 237 -20.54 -10.07 1.55
CA PHE A 237 -20.57 -10.64 0.20
C PHE A 237 -21.39 -9.83 -0.79
N GLU A 238 -22.26 -8.94 -0.30
CA GLU A 238 -22.88 -7.89 -1.12
C GLU A 238 -21.80 -6.95 -1.65
N GLY A 239 -20.89 -6.48 -0.79
CA GLY A 239 -19.72 -5.73 -1.23
C GLY A 239 -18.82 -6.54 -2.18
N LEU A 240 -18.66 -7.85 -1.95
CA LEU A 240 -17.88 -8.72 -2.85
C LEU A 240 -18.49 -8.75 -4.26
N GLN A 241 -19.81 -8.86 -4.39
CA GLN A 241 -20.48 -8.82 -5.70
C GLN A 241 -20.11 -7.53 -6.45
N ASN A 242 -20.20 -6.38 -5.77
CA ASN A 242 -19.90 -5.08 -6.38
C ASN A 242 -18.42 -4.96 -6.77
N VAL A 243 -17.51 -5.46 -5.94
CA VAL A 243 -16.08 -5.57 -6.28
C VAL A 243 -15.88 -6.39 -7.54
N THR A 244 -16.43 -7.60 -7.61
CA THR A 244 -16.23 -8.45 -8.79
C THR A 244 -16.82 -7.83 -10.05
N TYR A 245 -17.94 -7.12 -9.94
CA TYR A 245 -18.56 -6.40 -11.06
C TYR A 245 -17.59 -5.37 -11.64
N GLY A 246 -17.00 -4.49 -10.82
CA GLY A 246 -16.04 -3.50 -11.31
C GLY A 246 -14.75 -4.13 -11.86
N LEU A 247 -14.29 -5.23 -11.26
CA LEU A 247 -13.04 -5.89 -11.65
C LEU A 247 -13.06 -6.53 -13.04
N GLN A 248 -14.23 -6.81 -13.62
CA GLN A 248 -14.32 -7.34 -14.99
C GLN A 248 -13.78 -6.37 -16.06
N PHE A 249 -13.62 -5.09 -15.71
CA PHE A 249 -13.07 -4.04 -16.58
C PHE A 249 -11.58 -3.74 -16.32
N THR A 250 -10.90 -4.61 -15.58
CA THR A 250 -9.51 -4.44 -15.13
C THR A 250 -8.65 -5.63 -15.56
N ASN A 251 -7.33 -5.51 -15.41
CA ASN A 251 -6.36 -6.58 -15.65
C ASN A 251 -6.06 -7.40 -14.38
N ILE A 252 -7.07 -7.61 -13.53
CA ILE A 252 -6.86 -8.22 -12.21
C ILE A 252 -6.25 -9.62 -12.34
N GLU A 253 -5.21 -9.88 -11.53
CA GLU A 253 -4.53 -11.16 -11.42
C GLU A 253 -4.61 -11.73 -9.99
N TYR A 254 -4.62 -10.86 -8.97
CA TYR A 254 -4.63 -11.26 -7.55
C TYR A 254 -5.74 -10.50 -6.81
N LEU A 255 -6.69 -11.25 -6.26
CA LEU A 255 -7.79 -10.69 -5.46
C LEU A 255 -7.79 -11.31 -4.06
N HIS A 256 -7.50 -10.49 -3.06
CA HIS A 256 -7.48 -10.88 -1.66
C HIS A 256 -8.66 -10.26 -0.90
N VAL A 257 -9.57 -11.11 -0.46
CA VAL A 257 -10.80 -10.75 0.27
C VAL A 257 -10.93 -11.63 1.51
N GLU A 258 -9.84 -11.75 2.27
CA GLU A 258 -9.80 -12.50 3.53
C GLU A 258 -10.54 -11.73 4.63
N ASN A 259 -11.29 -12.42 5.49
CA ASN A 259 -11.93 -11.83 6.68
C ASN A 259 -12.78 -10.58 6.38
N ILE A 260 -13.58 -10.60 5.31
CA ILE A 260 -14.51 -9.52 4.93
C ILE A 260 -15.88 -9.62 5.64
N ARG A 261 -15.99 -10.51 6.63
CA ARG A 261 -17.17 -10.69 7.49
C ARG A 261 -16.77 -10.57 8.96
N CYS A 262 -17.69 -10.07 9.79
CA CYS A 262 -17.56 -10.07 11.25
C CYS A 262 -17.34 -11.50 11.77
N LEU A 263 -16.67 -11.65 12.92
CA LEU A 263 -16.44 -12.97 13.52
C LEU A 263 -17.73 -13.61 14.04
N VAL A 264 -18.65 -12.80 14.56
CA VAL A 264 -19.94 -13.22 15.14
C VAL A 264 -21.06 -12.99 14.12
N GLY A 265 -21.97 -13.96 13.96
CA GLY A 265 -23.03 -13.92 12.95
C GLY A 265 -23.22 -15.26 12.23
N PRO A 266 -24.22 -15.34 11.32
CA PRO A 266 -24.52 -16.55 10.59
C PRO A 266 -23.37 -16.93 9.66
N GLU A 267 -23.35 -18.22 9.31
CA GLU A 267 -22.46 -18.75 8.29
C GLU A 267 -22.80 -18.15 6.92
N THR A 268 -21.82 -18.14 6.03
CA THR A 268 -21.95 -17.50 4.71
C THR A 268 -22.10 -18.54 3.62
N GLU A 269 -23.06 -18.30 2.72
CA GLU A 269 -23.18 -19.02 1.45
C GLU A 269 -22.48 -18.24 0.34
N LEU A 270 -21.61 -18.91 -0.42
CA LEU A 270 -21.03 -18.37 -1.64
C LEU A 270 -21.94 -18.70 -2.84
N CYS A 271 -22.79 -17.74 -3.21
CA CYS A 271 -23.64 -17.81 -4.40
C CYS A 271 -22.89 -17.50 -5.71
N ARG A 272 -23.45 -17.96 -6.84
CA ARG A 272 -22.89 -17.80 -8.19
C ARG A 272 -22.65 -16.34 -8.57
N HIS A 273 -23.59 -15.45 -8.25
CA HIS A 273 -23.52 -14.04 -8.64
C HIS A 273 -22.34 -13.31 -8.00
N HIS A 274 -21.86 -13.75 -6.83
CA HIS A 274 -20.69 -13.14 -6.19
C HIS A 274 -19.41 -13.28 -7.01
N LEU A 275 -19.29 -14.34 -7.84
CA LEU A 275 -18.09 -14.61 -8.63
C LEU A 275 -18.34 -14.60 -10.14
N ALA A 276 -19.60 -14.49 -10.59
CA ALA A 276 -19.96 -14.52 -12.00
C ALA A 276 -19.15 -13.52 -12.86
N PRO A 277 -18.94 -12.26 -12.43
CA PRO A 277 -18.14 -11.31 -13.21
C PRO A 277 -16.66 -11.72 -13.37
N LEU A 278 -16.12 -12.53 -12.45
CA LEU A 278 -14.72 -12.95 -12.50
C LEU A 278 -14.44 -13.91 -13.67
N SER A 279 -15.46 -14.53 -14.27
CA SER A 279 -15.26 -15.43 -15.42
C SER A 279 -14.60 -14.74 -16.61
N ASN A 280 -14.75 -13.41 -16.70
CA ASN A 280 -14.23 -12.57 -17.78
C ASN A 280 -12.90 -11.90 -17.41
N THR A 281 -12.25 -12.33 -16.33
CA THR A 281 -10.98 -11.77 -15.85
C THR A 281 -9.80 -12.69 -16.11
N SER A 282 -8.59 -12.17 -15.93
CA SER A 282 -7.32 -12.91 -15.95
C SER A 282 -6.86 -13.36 -14.55
N LEU A 283 -7.79 -13.51 -13.60
CA LEU A 283 -7.45 -13.79 -12.21
C LEU A 283 -6.65 -15.10 -12.10
N LYS A 284 -5.51 -15.04 -11.41
CA LYS A 284 -4.61 -16.16 -11.11
C LYS A 284 -4.73 -16.61 -9.66
N GLU A 285 -4.99 -15.68 -8.75
CA GLU A 285 -5.17 -15.99 -7.32
C GLU A 285 -6.41 -15.34 -6.72
N LEU A 286 -7.18 -16.14 -5.99
CA LEU A 286 -8.33 -15.71 -5.21
C LEU A 286 -8.20 -16.18 -3.75
N ASN A 287 -8.09 -15.25 -2.82
CA ASN A 287 -8.08 -15.56 -1.39
C ASN A 287 -9.42 -15.19 -0.74
N LEU A 288 -10.19 -16.22 -0.35
CA LEU A 288 -11.48 -16.13 0.33
C LEU A 288 -11.40 -16.66 1.78
N ALA A 289 -10.21 -16.67 2.37
CA ALA A 289 -9.99 -17.21 3.70
C ALA A 289 -10.77 -16.45 4.79
N GLY A 290 -11.12 -17.14 5.88
CA GLY A 290 -11.66 -16.49 7.08
C GLY A 290 -13.06 -15.87 6.92
N ASN A 291 -13.80 -16.23 5.87
CA ASN A 291 -15.10 -15.63 5.55
C ASN A 291 -16.31 -16.38 6.14
N ARG A 292 -16.06 -17.37 7.02
CA ARG A 292 -17.09 -18.25 7.60
C ARG A 292 -17.97 -18.90 6.53
N LEU A 293 -17.39 -19.21 5.37
CA LEU A 293 -18.07 -19.95 4.32
C LEU A 293 -18.46 -21.33 4.85
N ASN A 294 -19.74 -21.69 4.74
CA ASN A 294 -20.24 -23.03 5.09
C ASN A 294 -20.73 -23.78 3.84
N TRP A 295 -21.50 -23.10 2.98
CA TRP A 295 -21.98 -23.68 1.73
C TRP A 295 -21.54 -22.86 0.52
N MET A 296 -21.43 -23.53 -0.62
CA MET A 296 -21.17 -22.94 -1.91
C MET A 296 -22.28 -23.40 -2.86
N GLU A 297 -22.95 -22.46 -3.52
CA GLU A 297 -24.02 -22.77 -4.46
C GLU A 297 -23.50 -23.69 -5.57
N LYS A 298 -24.26 -24.71 -5.95
CA LYS A 298 -23.88 -25.64 -7.01
C LYS A 298 -23.42 -24.88 -8.25
N GLY A 299 -22.26 -25.18 -8.82
CA GLY A 299 -21.75 -24.53 -10.02
C GLY A 299 -21.11 -23.15 -9.81
N VAL A 300 -20.99 -22.64 -8.57
CA VAL A 300 -20.28 -21.38 -8.32
C VAL A 300 -18.82 -21.43 -8.73
N LEU A 301 -18.17 -22.58 -8.57
CA LEU A 301 -16.79 -22.77 -9.00
C LEU A 301 -16.64 -22.71 -10.53
N LYS A 302 -17.72 -22.91 -11.31
CA LYS A 302 -17.67 -22.77 -12.77
C LYS A 302 -17.55 -21.32 -13.25
N ASN A 303 -17.82 -20.35 -12.37
CA ASN A 303 -17.66 -18.92 -12.66
C ASN A 303 -16.23 -18.42 -12.45
N LEU A 304 -15.35 -19.26 -11.88
CA LEU A 304 -13.94 -18.91 -11.75
C LEU A 304 -13.28 -18.93 -13.15
N PRO A 305 -12.39 -17.97 -13.44
CA PRO A 305 -11.72 -17.90 -14.73
C PRO A 305 -10.75 -19.07 -14.91
N LYS A 306 -10.51 -19.47 -16.16
CA LYS A 306 -9.60 -20.58 -16.51
C LYS A 306 -8.13 -20.29 -16.16
N SER A 307 -7.77 -19.02 -15.97
CA SER A 307 -6.44 -18.59 -15.56
C SER A 307 -6.17 -18.82 -14.07
N LEU A 308 -7.18 -19.20 -13.27
CA LEU A 308 -7.03 -19.32 -11.83
C LEU A 308 -6.11 -20.49 -11.46
N GLU A 309 -4.98 -20.17 -10.84
CA GLU A 309 -3.96 -21.13 -10.41
C GLU A 309 -4.12 -21.48 -8.92
N ASN A 310 -4.50 -20.49 -8.11
CA ASN A 310 -4.58 -20.63 -6.66
C ASN A 310 -5.91 -20.08 -6.10
N MET A 311 -6.57 -20.88 -5.27
CA MET A 311 -7.77 -20.47 -4.54
C MET A 311 -7.64 -20.88 -3.08
N SER A 312 -7.59 -19.91 -2.17
CA SER A 312 -7.56 -20.17 -0.74
C SER A 312 -8.96 -20.09 -0.14
N LEU A 313 -9.38 -21.20 0.48
CA LEU A 313 -10.59 -21.30 1.31
C LEU A 313 -10.24 -21.57 2.78
N ALA A 314 -9.00 -21.31 3.19
CA ALA A 314 -8.52 -21.56 4.55
C ALA A 314 -9.38 -20.85 5.61
N ASN A 315 -9.41 -21.39 6.84
CA ASN A 315 -10.11 -20.78 7.97
C ASN A 315 -11.61 -20.51 7.72
N ASN A 316 -12.24 -21.29 6.85
CA ASN A 316 -13.70 -21.34 6.68
C ASN A 316 -14.31 -22.55 7.42
N ARG A 317 -15.63 -22.72 7.35
CA ARG A 317 -16.39 -23.77 8.04
C ARG A 317 -17.19 -24.62 7.04
N LEU A 318 -16.55 -25.01 5.94
CA LEU A 318 -17.21 -25.69 4.83
C LEU A 318 -17.83 -27.02 5.27
N SER A 319 -19.15 -27.15 5.11
CA SER A 319 -19.87 -28.42 5.28
C SER A 319 -19.72 -29.30 4.03
N MET A 320 -20.11 -30.58 4.09
CA MET A 320 -20.15 -31.39 2.87
C MET A 320 -21.21 -30.86 1.89
N GLY A 321 -20.86 -30.71 0.61
CA GLY A 321 -21.76 -30.17 -0.42
C GLY A 321 -21.31 -30.47 -1.85
N TYR A 322 -22.14 -30.18 -2.85
CA TYR A 322 -21.87 -30.55 -4.26
C TYR A 322 -20.53 -30.08 -4.80
N TYR A 323 -20.04 -28.95 -4.29
CA TYR A 323 -18.75 -28.36 -4.66
C TYR A 323 -17.55 -29.28 -4.35
N SER A 324 -17.66 -30.22 -3.40
CA SER A 324 -16.61 -31.21 -3.14
C SER A 324 -16.38 -32.14 -4.33
N PHE A 325 -17.41 -32.37 -5.15
CA PHE A 325 -17.33 -33.16 -6.37
C PHE A 325 -16.93 -32.30 -7.58
N GLU A 326 -17.24 -31.00 -7.56
CA GLU A 326 -16.87 -30.06 -8.64
C GLU A 326 -15.38 -29.70 -8.62
N TYR A 327 -14.74 -29.68 -7.44
CA TYR A 327 -13.32 -29.35 -7.32
C TYR A 327 -12.41 -30.25 -8.18
N HIS A 328 -12.76 -31.53 -8.34
CA HIS A 328 -12.01 -32.46 -9.18
C HIS A 328 -11.98 -32.08 -10.66
N TYR A 329 -12.98 -31.36 -11.15
CA TYR A 329 -13.06 -30.88 -12.53
C TYR A 329 -12.31 -29.57 -12.77
N PHE A 330 -11.83 -28.91 -11.71
CA PHE A 330 -11.16 -27.61 -11.81
C PHE A 330 -9.62 -27.75 -11.96
N LYS A 331 -9.06 -28.91 -11.62
CA LYS A 331 -7.61 -29.22 -11.76
C LYS A 331 -7.26 -30.05 -13.00
N SER A 332 -8.24 -30.40 -13.82
CA SER A 332 -8.10 -31.13 -15.08
C SER A 332 -8.25 -30.19 -16.26
#